data_AF-A0A7S0UAN9-F1
#
_entry.id   AF-A0A7S0UAN9-F1
#
_cell.length_a   1.000
_cell.length_b   1.000
_cell.length_c   1.000
_cell.angle_alpha   90.00
_cell.angle_beta   90.00
_cell.angle_gamma   90.00
#
_symmetry.space_group_name_H-M   'P 1'
#
loop_
_entity.id
_entity.type
_entity.pdbx_description
1 polymer ?
#
loop_
_entity_poly.entity_id
_entity_poly.type
_entity_poly.pdbx_seq_one_letter_code
_entity_poly.pdbx_strand_id
1 'polypeptide(L)'
;MGRSKLPNPLLLPIEVGRPKIPSVDLPPPDHTYGIKSDLGGEGAGAVIGAWAEHAANAAVQPGRDFRQLNRMAISKGAGSNAQQVAQFRRTHDARLKGGHEKGTLPAHALPSSQDPNFSYGIKSGVRVSMDALMANQYQNDWVAEQGKKEDQYQMARKSIPVTHTRASLGHRYVEPVVDDRPPFKMKKFANVGARV
;
A
#
# COMPACT_ATOMS: atom_id res chain seq x y z
N MET A 1 -45.73 -33.25 4.01
CA MET A 1 -45.58 -32.20 5.05
C MET A 1 -46.89 -32.11 5.81
N GLY A 2 -46.94 -32.62 7.04
CA GLY A 2 -48.14 -32.70 7.85
C GLY A 2 -48.54 -31.33 8.39
N ARG A 3 -49.78 -30.90 8.16
CA ARG A 3 -50.39 -29.73 8.82
C ARG A 3 -50.88 -30.19 10.19
N SER A 4 -50.30 -29.71 11.28
CA SER A 4 -50.84 -29.96 12.63
C SER A 4 -52.01 -29.03 12.95
N LYS A 5 -52.99 -29.58 13.67
CA LYS A 5 -54.33 -29.02 13.89
C LYS A 5 -54.42 -28.15 15.16
N LEU A 6 -53.59 -27.13 15.35
CA LEU A 6 -53.92 -26.03 16.27
C LEU A 6 -53.54 -24.66 15.69
N PRO A 7 -54.52 -23.73 15.54
CA PRO A 7 -54.34 -22.45 14.88
C PRO A 7 -54.03 -21.35 15.90
N ASN A 8 -53.06 -20.51 15.56
CA ASN A 8 -52.76 -19.23 16.22
C ASN A 8 -52.23 -19.32 17.69
N PRO A 9 -50.96 -18.98 17.94
CA PRO A 9 -50.37 -18.98 19.29
C PRO A 9 -51.02 -18.01 20.27
N LEU A 10 -51.85 -17.06 19.80
CA LEU A 10 -52.56 -16.10 20.63
C LEU A 10 -53.83 -16.68 21.28
N LEU A 11 -54.35 -17.80 20.78
CA LEU A 11 -55.59 -18.41 21.26
C LEU A 11 -55.37 -19.58 22.24
N LEU A 12 -54.10 -19.87 22.58
CA LEU A 12 -53.76 -20.94 23.51
C LEU A 12 -54.00 -20.50 24.96
N PRO A 13 -54.76 -21.26 25.77
CA PRO A 13 -54.98 -20.93 27.17
C PRO A 13 -53.66 -20.97 27.94
N ILE A 14 -53.51 -20.06 28.91
CA ILE A 14 -52.34 -19.98 29.77
C ILE A 14 -52.75 -20.47 31.15
N GLU A 15 -52.16 -21.59 31.59
CA GLU A 15 -52.32 -22.12 32.94
C GLU A 15 -51.29 -21.47 33.88
N VAL A 16 -51.73 -20.99 35.05
CA VAL A 16 -50.83 -20.40 36.03
C VAL A 16 -49.87 -21.46 36.57
N GLY A 17 -48.56 -21.18 36.53
CA GLY A 17 -47.52 -22.07 37.04
C GLY A 17 -47.02 -23.12 36.04
N ARG A 18 -47.48 -23.11 34.78
CA ARG A 18 -46.98 -23.99 33.72
C ARG A 18 -46.47 -23.19 32.51
N PRO A 19 -45.46 -23.72 31.78
CA PRO A 19 -45.01 -23.09 30.55
C PRO A 19 -46.11 -23.17 29.48
N LYS A 20 -46.10 -22.19 28.56
CA LYS A 20 -47.05 -22.14 27.44
C LYS A 20 -46.89 -23.37 26.54
N ILE A 21 -48.01 -23.98 26.17
CA ILE A 21 -48.02 -25.13 25.25
C ILE A 21 -47.42 -24.70 23.90
N PRO A 22 -46.52 -25.50 23.30
CA PRO A 22 -45.94 -25.18 22.00
C PRO A 22 -47.03 -25.13 20.92
N SER A 23 -46.99 -24.09 20.09
CA SER A 23 -47.89 -23.93 18.93
C SER A 23 -47.32 -24.53 17.64
N VAL A 24 -46.15 -25.16 17.74
CA VAL A 24 -45.38 -25.74 16.64
C VAL A 24 -45.10 -27.19 17.01
N ASP A 25 -45.08 -28.07 16.01
CA ASP A 25 -44.72 -29.48 16.21
C ASP A 25 -43.28 -29.56 16.71
N LEU A 26 -43.13 -29.97 17.97
CA LEU A 26 -41.83 -30.21 18.56
C LEU A 26 -41.27 -31.56 18.04
N PRO A 27 -39.95 -31.67 17.89
CA PRO A 27 -39.27 -32.93 17.71
C PRO A 27 -39.66 -34.00 18.76
N PRO A 28 -39.48 -35.30 18.45
CA PRO A 28 -39.76 -36.39 19.38
C PRO A 28 -39.05 -36.23 20.74
N PRO A 29 -39.54 -36.89 21.81
CA PRO A 29 -38.97 -36.76 23.17
C PRO A 29 -37.46 -37.07 23.27
N ASP A 30 -36.93 -37.90 22.36
CA ASP A 30 -35.52 -38.28 22.32
C ASP A 30 -34.61 -37.22 21.65
N HIS A 31 -35.19 -36.12 21.15
CA HIS A 31 -34.43 -35.07 20.51
C HIS A 31 -33.67 -34.21 21.51
N THR A 32 -32.35 -34.15 21.37
CA THR A 32 -31.49 -33.27 22.16
C THR A 32 -31.37 -31.90 21.49
N TYR A 33 -31.82 -30.86 22.17
CA TYR A 33 -31.67 -29.48 21.71
C TYR A 33 -30.25 -28.95 22.00
N GLY A 34 -29.74 -28.10 21.12
CA GLY A 34 -28.42 -27.47 21.26
C GLY A 34 -27.50 -27.80 20.08
N ILE A 35 -26.30 -27.20 20.11
CA ILE A 35 -25.24 -27.51 19.15
C ILE A 35 -24.31 -28.50 19.84
N LYS A 36 -24.18 -29.70 19.26
CA LYS A 36 -23.16 -30.64 19.70
C LYS A 36 -21.80 -30.12 19.23
N SER A 37 -20.92 -29.82 20.18
CA SER A 37 -19.51 -29.61 19.86
C SER A 37 -18.91 -30.98 19.56
N ASP A 38 -18.73 -31.30 18.29
CA ASP A 38 -17.92 -32.44 17.90
C ASP A 38 -16.46 -32.05 18.17
N LEU A 39 -15.95 -32.42 19.35
CA LEU A 39 -14.51 -32.38 19.59
C LEU A 39 -13.89 -33.35 18.59
N GLY A 40 -13.14 -32.82 17.62
CA GLY A 40 -12.35 -33.65 16.71
C GLY A 40 -11.56 -34.65 17.54
N GLY A 41 -11.62 -35.94 17.19
CA GLY A 41 -11.04 -37.04 17.97
C GLY A 41 -9.52 -37.03 18.09
N GLU A 42 -8.88 -35.90 17.80
CA GLU A 42 -7.45 -35.68 17.92
C GLU A 42 -7.16 -35.22 19.35
N GLY A 43 -6.56 -36.09 20.15
CA GLY A 43 -6.09 -35.74 21.49
C GLY A 43 -4.98 -34.67 21.43
N ALA A 44 -4.83 -33.89 22.50
CA ALA A 44 -3.83 -32.81 22.56
C ALA A 44 -2.39 -33.28 22.19
N GLY A 45 -2.02 -34.52 22.56
CA GLY A 45 -0.73 -35.10 22.19
C GLY A 45 -0.56 -35.32 20.69
N ALA A 46 -1.63 -35.67 19.96
CA ALA A 46 -1.60 -35.83 18.52
C ALA A 46 -1.43 -34.47 17.81
N VAL A 47 -2.12 -33.43 18.30
CA VAL A 47 -2.02 -32.07 17.77
C VAL A 47 -0.63 -31.47 17.99
N ILE A 48 -0.03 -31.72 19.16
CA ILE A 48 1.33 -31.23 19.48
C ILE A 48 2.40 -32.02 18.72
N GLY A 49 2.20 -33.33 18.53
CA GLY A 49 3.16 -34.20 17.83
C GLY A 49 3.11 -34.08 16.31
N ALA A 50 1.98 -33.66 15.75
CA ALA A 50 1.82 -33.49 14.31
C ALA A 50 2.38 -32.13 13.86
N TRP A 51 3.47 -32.18 13.09
CA TRP A 51 3.89 -31.04 12.29
C TRP A 51 2.98 -30.94 11.08
N ALA A 52 1.83 -30.30 11.24
CA ALA A 52 0.91 -30.05 10.14
C ALA A 52 1.53 -29.03 9.18
N GLU A 53 1.96 -29.49 8.02
CA GLU A 53 2.38 -28.60 6.95
C GLU A 53 1.16 -27.90 6.33
N HIS A 54 1.35 -26.63 5.94
CA HIS A 54 0.30 -25.89 5.26
C HIS A 54 0.02 -26.49 3.87
N ALA A 55 -1.11 -27.21 3.77
CA ALA A 55 -1.75 -27.56 2.52
C ALA A 55 -2.41 -26.32 1.92
N ALA A 56 -1.84 -25.79 0.84
CA ALA A 56 -2.44 -24.69 0.12
C ALA A 56 -3.75 -25.16 -0.53
N ASN A 57 -4.83 -24.41 -0.32
CA ASN A 57 -6.11 -24.71 -0.95
C ASN A 57 -5.99 -24.42 -2.45
N ALA A 58 -5.99 -25.48 -3.26
CA ALA A 58 -5.84 -25.43 -4.73
C ALA A 58 -6.96 -24.64 -5.43
N ALA A 59 -8.11 -24.46 -4.78
CA ALA A 59 -9.25 -23.73 -5.33
C ALA A 59 -9.29 -22.24 -4.90
N VAL A 60 -8.31 -21.75 -4.12
CA VAL A 60 -8.31 -20.36 -3.69
C VAL A 60 -7.98 -19.46 -4.86
N GLN A 61 -9.01 -18.76 -5.29
CA GLN A 61 -8.89 -17.69 -6.24
C GLN A 61 -8.25 -16.47 -5.60
N PRO A 62 -7.25 -15.84 -6.25
CA PRO A 62 -6.64 -14.63 -5.71
C PRO A 62 -7.68 -13.53 -5.51
N GLY A 63 -7.48 -12.72 -4.46
CA GLY A 63 -8.33 -11.57 -4.18
C GLY A 63 -8.42 -10.62 -5.38
N ARG A 64 -9.53 -9.91 -5.50
CA ARG A 64 -9.76 -8.98 -6.62
C ARG A 64 -8.84 -7.77 -6.52
N ASP A 65 -8.23 -7.38 -7.64
CA ASP A 65 -7.38 -6.18 -7.71
C ASP A 65 -8.23 -4.94 -8.00
N PHE A 66 -8.60 -4.24 -6.94
CA PHE A 66 -9.38 -3.00 -7.06
C PHE A 66 -8.61 -1.86 -7.74
N ARG A 67 -7.27 -1.83 -7.66
CA ARG A 67 -6.48 -0.77 -8.31
C ARG A 67 -6.52 -0.95 -9.82
N GLN A 68 -6.31 -2.18 -10.29
CA GLN A 68 -6.42 -2.51 -11.71
C GLN A 68 -7.85 -2.31 -12.21
N LEU A 69 -8.86 -2.78 -11.48
CA LEU A 69 -10.28 -2.57 -11.84
C LEU A 69 -10.64 -1.10 -11.97
N ASN A 70 -10.20 -0.25 -11.03
CA ASN A 70 -10.47 1.18 -11.09
C ASN A 70 -9.75 1.84 -12.27
N ARG A 71 -8.51 1.44 -12.56
CA ARG A 71 -7.78 1.94 -13.73
C ARG A 71 -8.50 1.58 -15.03
N MET A 72 -8.99 0.34 -15.16
CA MET A 72 -9.78 -0.09 -16.30
C MET A 72 -11.12 0.66 -16.41
N ALA A 73 -11.79 0.92 -15.28
CA ALA A 73 -13.03 1.69 -15.25
C ALA A 73 -12.82 3.10 -15.81
N ILE A 74 -11.73 3.76 -15.40
CA ILE A 74 -11.35 5.09 -15.91
C ILE A 74 -11.03 5.01 -17.41
N SER A 75 -10.23 4.04 -17.85
CA SER A 75 -9.89 3.87 -19.26
C SER A 75 -11.11 3.61 -20.16
N LYS A 76 -12.18 3.01 -19.63
CA LYS A 76 -13.43 2.75 -20.34
C LYS A 76 -14.51 3.84 -20.14
N GLY A 77 -14.18 4.95 -19.48
CA GLY A 77 -15.12 6.06 -19.25
C GLY A 77 -16.19 5.81 -18.18
N ALA A 78 -16.07 4.72 -17.40
CA ALA A 78 -16.97 4.35 -16.30
C ALA A 78 -16.37 4.66 -14.90
N GLY A 79 -15.38 5.56 -14.85
CA GLY A 79 -14.63 5.91 -13.64
C GLY A 79 -15.07 7.20 -12.93
N SER A 80 -16.07 7.91 -13.47
CA SER A 80 -16.42 9.26 -13.00
C SER A 80 -17.34 9.28 -11.76
N ASN A 81 -18.12 8.22 -11.54
CA ASN A 81 -19.03 8.09 -10.40
C ASN A 81 -18.80 6.77 -9.65
N ALA A 82 -18.90 6.79 -8.31
CA ALA A 82 -18.79 5.61 -7.46
C ALA A 82 -19.77 4.49 -7.85
N GLN A 83 -20.98 4.83 -8.29
CA GLN A 83 -21.97 3.85 -8.78
C GLN A 83 -21.49 3.15 -10.05
N GLN A 84 -20.88 3.90 -10.98
CA GLN A 84 -20.32 3.33 -12.22
C GLN A 84 -19.14 2.41 -11.91
N VAL A 85 -18.27 2.81 -10.98
CA VAL A 85 -17.15 1.96 -10.52
C VAL A 85 -17.67 0.69 -9.85
N ALA A 86 -18.73 0.78 -9.04
CA ALA A 86 -19.34 -0.39 -8.41
C ALA A 86 -19.97 -1.36 -9.42
N GLN A 87 -20.67 -0.83 -10.43
CA GLN A 87 -21.21 -1.63 -11.54
C GLN A 87 -20.08 -2.25 -12.38
N PHE A 88 -19.03 -1.49 -12.66
CA PHE A 88 -17.85 -1.96 -13.39
C PHE A 88 -17.17 -3.12 -12.67
N ARG A 89 -17.06 -3.03 -11.34
CA ARG A 89 -16.56 -4.12 -10.49
C ARG A 89 -17.51 -5.33 -10.44
N ARG A 90 -18.77 -5.26 -10.85
CA ARG A 90 -19.63 -6.46 -10.94
C ARG A 90 -19.47 -7.18 -12.27
N THR A 91 -19.20 -6.44 -13.34
CA THR A 91 -19.15 -6.96 -14.72
C THR A 91 -17.75 -7.35 -15.18
N HIS A 92 -16.71 -6.72 -14.62
CA HIS A 92 -15.32 -6.97 -14.99
C HIS A 92 -14.57 -7.62 -13.83
N ASP A 93 -13.70 -8.57 -14.15
CA ASP A 93 -12.85 -9.21 -13.16
C ASP A 93 -11.37 -8.98 -13.47
N ALA A 94 -10.64 -8.53 -12.46
CA ALA A 94 -9.19 -8.51 -12.44
C ALA A 94 -8.78 -8.89 -11.03
N ARG A 95 -7.82 -9.80 -10.96
CA ARG A 95 -7.37 -10.41 -9.71
C ARG A 95 -5.92 -10.07 -9.47
N LEU A 96 -5.57 -10.00 -8.19
CA LEU A 96 -4.18 -9.92 -7.80
C LEU A 96 -3.45 -11.12 -8.37
N LYS A 97 -2.17 -10.92 -8.72
CA LYS A 97 -1.30 -12.07 -8.96
C LYS A 97 -1.30 -12.89 -7.68
N GLY A 98 -1.77 -14.14 -7.76
CA GLY A 98 -1.74 -15.04 -6.62
C GLY A 98 -0.34 -15.05 -6.03
N GLY A 99 -0.25 -15.05 -4.69
CA GLY A 99 0.99 -15.46 -4.04
C GLY A 99 1.35 -16.82 -4.62
N HIS A 100 2.52 -16.88 -5.26
CA HIS A 100 3.04 -17.98 -6.05
C HIS A 100 2.26 -19.30 -5.91
N GLU A 101 1.54 -19.70 -6.96
CA GLU A 101 1.15 -21.10 -7.10
C GLU A 101 2.41 -21.93 -6.84
N LYS A 102 2.37 -22.82 -5.84
CA LYS A 102 3.49 -23.70 -5.46
C LYS A 102 4.03 -24.58 -6.62
N GLY A 103 3.54 -24.43 -7.86
CA GLY A 103 3.87 -25.27 -9.00
C GLY A 103 4.50 -24.58 -10.22
N THR A 104 4.53 -23.24 -10.33
CA THR A 104 5.03 -22.58 -11.56
C THR A 104 6.32 -21.77 -11.41
N LEU A 105 6.74 -21.49 -10.18
CA LEU A 105 8.13 -21.11 -9.93
C LEU A 105 8.84 -22.35 -9.43
N PRO A 106 10.03 -22.71 -9.98
CA PRO A 106 10.82 -23.76 -9.38
C PRO A 106 10.96 -23.38 -7.91
N ALA A 107 10.47 -24.24 -7.00
CA ALA A 107 10.67 -24.10 -5.57
C ALA A 107 12.10 -23.63 -5.42
N HIS A 108 12.31 -22.35 -5.01
CA HIS A 108 13.60 -21.69 -5.21
C HIS A 108 14.65 -22.64 -4.70
N ALA A 109 15.36 -23.28 -5.65
CA ALA A 109 16.18 -24.41 -5.32
C ALA A 109 17.23 -23.82 -4.41
N LEU A 110 17.11 -24.17 -3.13
CA LEU A 110 17.99 -23.63 -2.12
C LEU A 110 19.41 -23.92 -2.62
N PRO A 111 20.36 -22.98 -2.50
CA PRO A 111 21.70 -23.24 -3.01
C PRO A 111 22.30 -24.53 -2.42
N SER A 112 21.92 -24.89 -1.20
CA SER A 112 22.26 -26.19 -0.58
C SER A 112 21.61 -27.42 -1.21
N SER A 113 20.50 -27.26 -1.94
CA SER A 113 19.89 -28.33 -2.73
C SER A 113 20.65 -28.59 -4.03
N GLN A 114 21.44 -27.62 -4.52
CA GLN A 114 22.24 -27.76 -5.73
C GLN A 114 23.69 -28.17 -5.44
N ASP A 115 24.29 -27.61 -4.38
CA ASP A 115 25.65 -27.92 -3.94
C ASP A 115 25.65 -28.38 -2.47
N PRO A 116 25.96 -29.66 -2.18
CA PRO A 116 26.07 -30.18 -0.81
C PRO A 116 27.11 -29.45 0.06
N ASN A 117 28.09 -28.78 -0.54
CA ASN A 117 29.10 -28.00 0.17
C ASN A 117 28.68 -26.53 0.39
N PHE A 118 27.51 -26.13 -0.09
CA PHE A 118 27.02 -24.78 0.11
C PHE A 118 26.78 -24.50 1.59
N SER A 119 27.48 -23.50 2.12
CA SER A 119 27.35 -23.05 3.49
C SER A 119 26.58 -21.74 3.54
N TYR A 120 25.50 -21.70 4.34
CA TYR A 120 24.77 -20.47 4.63
C TYR A 120 25.57 -19.60 5.60
N GLY A 121 25.49 -18.28 5.39
CA GLY A 121 26.12 -17.29 6.26
C GLY A 121 26.92 -16.25 5.47
N ILE A 122 27.44 -15.27 6.20
CA ILE A 122 28.31 -14.24 5.64
C ILE A 122 29.74 -14.73 5.80
N LYS A 123 30.45 -14.92 4.68
CA LYS A 123 31.89 -15.15 4.73
C LYS A 123 32.53 -13.99 5.47
N SER A 124 33.44 -14.28 6.40
CA SER A 124 34.32 -13.25 6.97
C SER A 124 34.83 -12.40 5.81
N GLY A 125 34.52 -11.09 5.85
CA GLY A 125 34.74 -10.18 4.73
C GLY A 125 36.20 -10.20 4.26
N VAL A 126 36.44 -9.73 3.04
CA VAL A 126 37.79 -9.59 2.49
C VAL A 126 38.63 -8.82 3.51
N ARG A 127 39.67 -9.48 4.03
CA ARG A 127 40.64 -8.80 4.90
C ARG A 127 41.30 -7.74 4.05
N VAL A 128 41.18 -6.48 4.46
CA VAL A 128 41.91 -5.37 3.84
C VAL A 128 43.39 -5.75 3.86
N SER A 129 44.03 -5.80 2.68
CA SER A 129 45.45 -6.14 2.62
C SER A 129 46.23 -5.04 3.33
N MET A 130 47.07 -5.43 4.30
CA MET A 130 47.86 -4.48 5.08
C MET A 130 48.74 -3.62 4.16
N ASP A 131 49.31 -4.20 3.11
CA ASP A 131 50.15 -3.48 2.14
C ASP A 131 49.38 -2.34 1.45
N ALA A 132 48.14 -2.58 1.02
CA ALA A 132 47.30 -1.54 0.41
C ALA A 132 46.91 -0.43 1.39
N LEU A 133 46.71 -0.79 2.67
CA LEU A 133 46.44 0.17 3.74
C LEU A 133 47.68 1.06 3.98
N MET A 134 48.86 0.45 4.10
CA MET A 134 50.12 1.16 4.31
C MET A 134 50.49 2.05 3.12
N ALA A 135 50.18 1.62 1.89
CA ALA A 135 50.42 2.38 0.67
C ALA A 135 49.32 3.42 0.37
N ASN A 136 48.34 3.63 1.26
CA ASN A 136 47.21 4.55 1.09
C ASN A 136 46.44 4.36 -0.23
N GLN A 137 46.40 3.13 -0.76
CA GLN A 137 45.79 2.86 -2.06
C GLN A 137 44.31 3.23 -2.09
N TYR A 138 43.57 2.89 -1.04
CA TYR A 138 42.14 3.21 -0.93
C TYR A 138 41.84 4.72 -0.92
N GLN A 139 42.74 5.53 -0.32
CA GLN A 139 42.60 6.98 -0.36
C GLN A 139 42.81 7.49 -1.80
N ASN A 140 43.83 6.98 -2.48
CA ASN A 140 44.14 7.37 -3.86
C ASN A 140 43.00 6.98 -4.82
N ASP A 141 42.45 5.78 -4.65
CA ASP A 141 41.30 5.30 -5.44
C ASP A 141 40.08 6.18 -5.20
N TRP A 142 39.78 6.51 -3.93
CA TRP A 142 38.66 7.39 -3.60
C TRP A 142 38.81 8.79 -4.20
N VAL A 143 40.02 9.38 -4.13
CA VAL A 143 40.30 10.69 -4.76
C VAL A 143 40.09 10.61 -6.27
N ALA A 144 40.57 9.54 -6.91
CA ALA A 144 40.38 9.33 -8.35
C ALA A 144 38.90 9.17 -8.73
N GLU A 145 38.12 8.47 -7.91
CA GLU A 145 36.67 8.35 -8.09
C GLU A 145 35.93 9.68 -7.91
N GLN A 146 36.30 10.47 -6.91
CA GLN A 146 35.71 11.80 -6.72
C GLN A 146 36.02 12.72 -7.90
N GLY A 147 37.26 12.70 -8.40
CA GLY A 147 37.64 13.47 -9.61
C GLY A 147 36.77 13.10 -10.81
N LYS A 148 36.62 11.79 -11.10
CA LYS A 148 35.74 11.32 -12.18
C LYS A 148 34.28 11.75 -11.98
N LYS A 149 33.78 11.72 -10.75
CA LYS A 149 32.41 12.11 -10.43
C LYS A 149 32.20 13.62 -10.61
N GLU A 150 33.19 14.42 -10.23
CA GLU A 150 33.17 15.87 -10.45
C GLU A 150 33.20 16.19 -11.94
N ASP A 151 34.08 15.54 -12.72
CA ASP A 151 34.13 15.70 -14.18
C ASP A 151 32.78 15.36 -14.84
N GLN A 152 32.16 14.25 -14.43
CA GLN A 152 30.83 13.86 -14.89
C GLN A 152 29.77 14.91 -14.51
N TYR A 153 29.83 15.45 -13.29
CA TYR A 153 28.92 16.50 -12.85
C TYR A 153 29.10 17.78 -13.66
N GLN A 154 30.33 18.21 -13.92
CA GLN A 154 30.62 19.39 -14.74
C GLN A 154 30.17 19.19 -16.19
N MET A 155 30.37 18.01 -16.77
CA MET A 155 29.85 17.69 -18.11
C MET A 155 28.31 17.65 -18.14
N ALA A 156 27.68 17.18 -17.06
CA ALA A 156 26.22 17.08 -16.93
C ALA A 156 25.56 18.39 -16.45
N ARG A 157 26.33 19.41 -16.07
CA ARG A 157 25.82 20.73 -15.69
C ARG A 157 25.23 21.42 -16.91
N LYS A 158 23.94 21.14 -17.14
CA LYS A 158 23.12 21.92 -18.06
C LYS A 158 22.74 23.21 -17.35
N SER A 159 23.10 24.34 -17.95
CA SER A 159 22.56 25.64 -17.53
C SER A 159 21.05 25.58 -17.66
N ILE A 160 20.34 25.65 -16.53
CA ILE A 160 18.87 25.66 -16.53
C ILE A 160 18.47 27.00 -17.13
N PRO A 161 17.81 27.04 -18.30
CA PRO A 161 17.36 28.31 -18.86
C PRO A 161 16.37 28.94 -17.89
N VAL A 162 16.66 30.16 -17.44
CA VAL A 162 15.77 30.91 -16.56
C VAL A 162 14.50 31.24 -17.36
N THR A 163 13.42 30.51 -17.09
CA THR A 163 12.12 30.82 -17.67
C THR A 163 11.55 32.05 -16.96
N HIS A 164 11.44 33.15 -17.68
CA HIS A 164 10.84 34.36 -17.15
C HIS A 164 9.35 34.13 -16.86
N THR A 165 8.92 34.43 -15.62
CA THR A 165 7.50 34.50 -15.27
C THR A 165 6.87 35.77 -15.83
N ARG A 166 5.53 35.80 -15.97
CA ARG A 166 4.76 36.98 -16.39
C ARG A 166 5.10 38.25 -15.59
N ALA A 167 5.33 38.10 -14.28
CA ALA A 167 5.76 39.19 -13.41
C ALA A 167 7.18 39.68 -13.77
N SER A 168 8.13 38.76 -13.99
CA SER A 168 9.51 39.13 -14.34
C SER A 168 9.62 39.84 -15.70
N LEU A 169 8.76 39.51 -16.67
CA LEU A 169 8.67 40.23 -17.94
C LEU A 169 8.04 41.60 -17.76
N GLY A 170 7.02 41.71 -16.91
CA GLY A 170 6.35 42.98 -16.59
C GLY A 170 7.31 43.99 -15.98
N HIS A 171 8.13 43.58 -15.02
CA HIS A 171 9.11 44.47 -14.38
C HIS A 171 10.34 44.80 -15.25
N ARG A 172 10.56 44.08 -16.36
CA ARG A 172 11.72 44.29 -17.24
C ARG A 172 11.60 45.53 -18.12
N TYR A 173 10.37 45.97 -18.41
CA TYR A 173 10.07 47.08 -19.31
C TYR A 173 9.27 48.20 -18.65
N VAL A 174 9.20 48.23 -17.31
CA VAL A 174 8.68 49.43 -16.64
C VAL A 174 9.77 50.49 -16.75
N GLU A 175 9.60 51.39 -17.73
CA GLU A 175 10.30 52.67 -17.68
C GLU A 175 10.01 53.29 -16.31
N PRO A 176 11.04 53.69 -15.53
CA PRO A 176 10.80 54.37 -14.28
C PRO A 176 9.96 55.60 -14.59
N VAL A 177 8.73 55.62 -14.06
CA VAL A 177 7.84 56.77 -14.22
C VAL A 177 8.59 57.98 -13.71
N VAL A 178 8.89 58.93 -14.62
CA VAL A 178 9.59 60.16 -14.28
C VAL A 178 8.73 60.87 -13.24
N ASP A 179 9.28 61.05 -12.03
CA ASP A 179 8.56 61.73 -10.96
C ASP A 179 8.64 63.24 -11.21
N ASP A 180 7.69 63.75 -12.00
CA ASP A 180 7.54 65.19 -12.29
C ASP A 180 7.06 66.00 -11.07
N ARG A 181 6.83 65.35 -9.92
CA ARG A 181 6.42 66.05 -8.72
C ARG A 181 7.58 66.91 -8.22
N PRO A 182 7.35 68.21 -7.97
CA PRO A 182 8.39 69.04 -7.38
C PRO A 182 8.79 68.42 -6.03
N PRO A 183 10.10 68.35 -5.73
CA PRO A 183 10.56 67.80 -4.46
C PRO A 183 9.88 68.56 -3.32
N PHE A 184 9.44 67.81 -2.31
CA PHE A 184 8.72 68.36 -1.18
C PHE A 184 9.54 69.48 -0.52
N LYS A 185 9.03 70.72 -0.58
CA LYS A 185 9.61 71.88 0.08
C LYS A 185 8.60 72.44 1.07
N MET A 186 8.98 72.50 2.34
CA MET A 186 8.11 73.09 3.36
C MET A 186 7.87 74.58 3.06
N LYS A 187 6.63 75.07 3.30
CA LYS A 187 6.23 76.46 3.02
C LYS A 187 7.20 77.49 3.58
N LYS A 188 7.71 77.27 4.80
CA LYS A 188 8.68 78.16 5.46
C LYS A 188 10.02 78.32 4.73
N PHE A 189 10.36 77.39 3.85
CA PHE A 189 11.61 77.40 3.09
C PHE A 189 11.39 77.63 1.59
N ALA A 190 10.16 77.90 1.14
CA ALA A 190 9.87 78.12 -0.28
C ALA A 190 10.77 79.21 -0.91
N ASN A 191 10.97 80.32 -0.19
CA ASN A 191 11.73 81.49 -0.65
C ASN A 191 13.24 81.43 -0.37
N VAL A 192 13.74 80.34 0.24
CA VAL A 192 15.19 80.18 0.45
C VAL A 192 15.78 79.57 -0.82
N GLY A 193 16.61 80.36 -1.52
CA GLY A 193 17.37 79.91 -2.67
C GLY A 193 18.44 78.89 -2.27
N ALA A 194 18.75 77.95 -3.15
CA ALA A 194 19.85 77.02 -2.93
C ALA A 194 21.16 77.82 -2.88
N ARG A 195 21.97 77.60 -1.85
CA ARG A 195 23.31 78.16 -1.77
C ARG A 195 24.24 77.22 -2.53
N VAL A 196 24.87 77.73 -3.60
CA VAL A 196 25.93 77.04 -4.35
C VAL A 196 27.20 77.01 -3.50
#